data_AF-W0ZE36-F1
#
_entry.id   AF-W0ZE36-F1
#
_cell.length_a   1.000
_cell.length_b   1.000
_cell.length_c   1.000
_cell.angle_alpha   90.00
_cell.angle_beta   90.00
_cell.angle_gamma   90.00
#
_symmetry.space_group_name_H-M   'P 1'
#
loop_
_entity.id
_entity.type
_entity.pdbx_description
1 polymer ?
#
loop_
_entity_poly.entity_id
_entity_poly.type
_entity_poly.pdbx_seq_one_letter_code
_entity_poly.pdbx_strand_id
1 'polypeptide(L)' 'MTTTLDDLQKMLSVDGYTLSVETDQDRTNAVITAGEGICSDCLVPKVVLTGMLAKALDVPADKISLEYPDDQTH' A
#
# COMPACT_ATOMS: atom_id res chain seq x y z
N MET A 1 -14.56 -4.33 -12.68
CA MET A 1 -14.53 -3.24 -11.69
C MET A 1 -13.09 -2.79 -11.60
N THR A 2 -12.78 -1.55 -11.97
CA THR A 2 -11.43 -0.97 -11.84
C THR A 2 -11.27 -0.51 -10.40
N THR A 3 -10.55 -1.29 -9.59
CA THR A 3 -10.20 -0.92 -8.21
C THR A 3 -9.32 0.33 -8.25
N THR A 4 -9.74 1.39 -7.56
CA THR A 4 -9.00 2.65 -7.47
C THR A 4 -8.15 2.69 -6.20
N LEU A 5 -7.24 3.66 -6.12
CA LEU A 5 -6.41 3.85 -4.91
C LEU A 5 -7.29 4.09 -3.67
N ASP A 6 -8.32 4.92 -3.80
CA ASP A 6 -9.27 5.24 -2.72
C ASP A 6 -9.98 3.97 -2.20
N ASP A 7 -10.34 3.05 -3.08
CA ASP A 7 -10.96 1.77 -2.71
C ASP A 7 -10.00 0.89 -1.91
N LEU A 8 -8.73 0.81 -2.33
CA LEU A 8 -7.66 0.14 -1.58
C LEU A 8 -7.42 0.77 -0.21
N GLN A 9 -7.32 2.11 -0.14
CA GLN A 9 -7.12 2.83 1.11
C GLN A 9 -8.28 2.57 2.08
N LYS A 10 -9.53 2.52 1.59
CA LYS A 10 -10.70 2.19 2.40
C LYS A 10 -10.66 0.77 2.92
N MET A 11 -10.34 -0.21 2.07
CA MET A 11 -10.21 -1.61 2.51
C MET A 11 -9.16 -1.74 3.61
N LEU A 12 -7.97 -1.19 3.39
CA LEU A 12 -6.90 -1.20 4.38
C LEU A 12 -7.29 -0.47 5.67
N SER A 13 -8.00 0.66 5.56
CA SER A 13 -8.48 1.41 6.73
C SER A 13 -9.50 0.64 7.55
N VAL A 14 -10.34 -0.19 6.91
CA VAL A 14 -11.27 -1.09 7.62
C VAL A 14 -10.52 -2.10 8.47
N ASP A 15 -9.40 -2.61 7.96
CA ASP A 15 -8.52 -3.53 8.68
C ASP A 15 -7.56 -2.80 9.68
N GLY A 16 -7.67 -1.47 9.81
CA GLY A 16 -6.87 -0.66 10.73
C GLY A 16 -5.51 -0.21 10.18
N TYR A 17 -5.31 -0.30 8.87
CA TYR A 17 -4.10 0.13 8.19
C TYR A 17 -4.31 1.44 7.44
N THR A 18 -3.34 2.34 7.54
CA THR A 18 -3.32 3.56 6.75
C THR A 18 -2.36 3.38 5.58
N LEU A 19 -2.83 3.59 4.36
CA LEU A 19 -1.99 3.62 3.17
C LEU A 19 -1.77 5.08 2.74
N SER A 20 -0.52 5.51 2.76
CA SER A 20 -0.06 6.80 2.26
C SER A 20 0.65 6.59 0.93
N VAL A 21 0.23 7.29 -0.11
CA VAL A 21 0.88 7.22 -1.42
C VAL A 21 1.39 8.59 -1.79
N GLU A 22 2.69 8.67 -2.03
CA GLU A 22 3.39 9.87 -2.43
C GLU A 22 4.04 9.61 -3.78
N THR A 23 3.74 10.45 -4.78
CA THR A 23 4.30 10.33 -6.12
C THR A 23 5.36 11.41 -6.30
N ASP A 24 6.61 11.00 -6.45
CA ASP A 24 7.76 11.87 -6.67
C ASP A 24 8.29 11.67 -8.09
N GLN A 25 8.13 12.69 -8.94
CA GLN A 25 8.59 12.80 -10.34
C GLN A 25 8.32 11.59 -11.26
N ASP A 26 9.02 10.47 -11.02
CA ASP A 26 9.00 9.22 -11.81
C ASP A 26 8.82 7.96 -10.93
N ARG A 27 8.69 8.10 -9.60
CA ARG A 27 8.53 7.01 -8.64
C ARG A 27 7.32 7.25 -7.75
N THR A 28 6.67 6.16 -7.38
CA THR A 28 5.56 6.20 -6.42
C THR A 28 5.99 5.47 -5.16
N ASN A 29 6.02 6.17 -4.03
CA ASN A 29 6.23 5.57 -2.74
C ASN A 29 4.89 5.35 -2.06
N ALA A 30 4.62 4.11 -1.69
CA ALA A 30 3.47 3.70 -0.93
C ALA A 30 3.95 3.21 0.44
N VAL A 31 3.50 3.86 1.50
CA VAL A 31 3.84 3.51 2.87
C VAL A 31 2.58 3.04 3.57
N ILE A 32 2.63 1.85 4.15
CA ILE A 32 1.56 1.30 4.96
C ILE A 32 1.94 1.44 6.44
N THR A 33 1.04 2.03 7.22
CA THR A 33 1.17 2.16 8.66
C THR A 33 0.11 1.32 9.35
N ALA A 34 0.53 0.46 10.28
CA ALA A 34 -0.38 -0.27 11.15
C ALA A 34 -0.83 0.62 12.31
N GLY A 35 -2.12 0.64 12.59
CA GLY A 35 -2.65 1.23 13.82
C GLY A 35 -2.23 0.43 15.07
N GLU A 36 -2.49 0.99 16.25
CA GLU A 36 -2.20 0.32 17.52
C GLU A 36 -2.96 -1.02 17.63
N GLY A 37 -2.23 -2.11 17.89
CA GLY A 37 -2.79 -3.46 18.07
C GLY A 37 -3.09 -4.22 16.78
N ILE A 38 -2.71 -3.67 15.62
CA ILE A 38 -2.90 -4.34 14.33
C ILE A 38 -1.73 -5.28 14.03
N CYS A 39 -2.05 -6.54 13.71
CA CYS A 39 -1.06 -7.57 13.42
C CYS A 39 -0.57 -7.47 11.98
N SER A 40 0.69 -7.13 11.76
CA SER A 40 1.33 -7.05 10.43
C SER A 40 1.18 -8.31 9.55
N ASP A 41 0.88 -9.46 10.15
CA ASP A 41 0.66 -10.75 9.46
C ASP A 41 -0.73 -10.85 8.78
N CYS A 42 -1.71 -10.08 9.24
CA CYS A 42 -3.05 -10.04 8.62
C CYS A 42 -3.07 -9.22 7.31
N LEU A 43 -1.96 -8.59 6.96
CA LEU A 43 -1.89 -7.74 5.79
C LEU A 43 -1.71 -8.59 4.52
N VAL A 44 -2.33 -8.14 3.43
CA VAL A 44 -2.15 -8.79 2.13
C VAL A 44 -0.66 -8.77 1.70
N PRO A 45 -0.20 -9.75 0.92
CA PRO A 45 1.21 -9.82 0.50
C PRO A 45 1.64 -8.59 -0.29
N LYS A 46 2.90 -8.12 -0.09
CA LYS A 46 3.50 -6.98 -0.82
C LYS A 46 3.24 -7.08 -2.33
N VAL A 47 3.47 -8.26 -2.93
CA VAL A 47 3.26 -8.49 -4.38
C VAL A 47 1.83 -8.24 -4.86
N VAL A 48 0.83 -8.57 -4.04
CA VAL A 48 -0.58 -8.38 -4.38
C VAL A 48 -0.93 -6.89 -4.33
N LEU A 49 -0.54 -6.22 -3.26
CA LEU A 49 -0.85 -4.81 -3.03
C LEU A 49 -0.08 -3.90 -4.01
N THR A 50 1.20 -4.19 -4.29
CA THR A 50 1.96 -3.54 -5.37
C THR A 50 1.30 -3.72 -6.74
N GLY A 51 0.82 -4.93 -7.06
CA GLY A 51 0.12 -5.17 -8.34
C GLY A 51 -1.21 -4.42 -8.44
N MET A 52 -1.93 -4.30 -7.33
CA MET A 52 -3.15 -3.50 -7.24
C MET A 52 -2.85 -2.00 -7.39
N LEU A 53 -1.82 -1.49 -6.70
CA LEU A 53 -1.35 -0.10 -6.81
C LEU A 53 -0.92 0.23 -8.24
N ALA A 54 -0.15 -0.64 -8.89
CA ALA A 54 0.27 -0.47 -10.28
C ALA A 54 -0.93 -0.26 -11.21
N LYS A 55 -2.00 -1.04 -11.01
CA LYS A 55 -3.24 -0.90 -11.78
C LYS A 55 -4.06 0.32 -11.41
N ALA A 56 -4.10 0.67 -10.12
CA ALA A 56 -4.88 1.80 -9.62
C ALA A 56 -4.27 3.15 -10.00
N LEU A 57 -2.93 3.21 -10.09
CA LEU A 57 -2.14 4.40 -10.39
C LEU A 57 -1.71 4.48 -11.86
N ASP A 58 -1.94 3.42 -12.64
CA ASP A 58 -1.48 3.28 -14.03
C ASP A 58 0.05 3.45 -14.18
N VAL A 59 0.81 2.98 -13.19
CA VAL A 59 2.28 3.00 -13.20
C VAL A 59 2.85 1.58 -13.09
N PRO A 60 4.02 1.29 -13.67
CA PRO A 60 4.64 -0.01 -13.55
C PRO A 60 5.05 -0.32 -12.10
N ALA A 61 4.83 -1.56 -11.66
CA ALA A 61 5.18 -2.03 -10.32
C ALA A 61 6.66 -1.79 -9.95
N ASP A 62 7.56 -1.80 -10.93
CA ASP A 62 9.00 -1.51 -10.76
C ASP A 62 9.28 -0.07 -10.30
N LYS A 63 8.34 0.85 -10.54
CA LYS A 63 8.40 2.26 -10.10
C LYS A 63 7.67 2.49 -8.77
N ILE A 64 7.03 1.46 -8.21
CA ILE A 64 6.34 1.54 -6.93
C ILE A 64 7.22 0.97 -5.82
N SER A 65 7.64 1.81 -4.89
CA SER A 65 8.27 1.37 -3.64
C SER A 65 7.18 1.17 -2.60
N LEU A 66 7.02 -0.04 -2.06
CA LEU A 66 6.01 -0.35 -1.05
C LEU A 66 6.67 -0.72 0.27
N GLU A 67 6.46 0.11 1.28
CA GLU A 67 6.97 -0.07 2.64
C GLU A 67 5.85 -0.57 3.55
N TYR A 68 6.13 -1.65 4.28
CA TYR A 68 5.19 -2.24 5.24
C TYR A 68 5.56 -1.80 6.65
N PRO A 69 4.60 -1.78 7.58
CA PRO A 69 4.88 -1.37 8.96
C PRO A 69 5.93 -2.27 9.61
N ASP A 70 5.98 -3.56 9.25
CA ASP A 70 7.01 -4.50 9.70
C ASP A 70 8.44 -4.08 9.26
N ASP A 71 8.56 -3.51 8.05
CA ASP A 71 9.82 -3.05 7.45
C ASP A 71 10.39 -1.83 8.18
N GLN A 72 9.53 -1.02 8.81
CA GLN A 72 9.91 0.20 9.53
C GLN A 72 10.46 -0.04 10.93
N THR A 73 10.36 -1.28 11.44
CA THR A 73 10.75 -1.64 12.82
C THR A 73 12.20 -2.09 12.99
N HIS A 74 13.08 -1.80 12.02
CA HIS A 74 14.50 -2.21 12.07
C HIS A 74 15.37 -1.31 12.96
#